data_AF-A0A2G5T7B8-F1
#
_entry.id   AF-A0A2G5T7B8-F1
#
_cell.length_a   1.000
_cell.length_b   1.000
_cell.length_c   1.000
_cell.angle_alpha   90.00
_cell.angle_beta   90.00
_cell.angle_gamma   90.00
#
_symmetry.space_group_name_H-M   'P 1'
#
loop_
_entity.id
_entity.type
_entity.pdbx_description
1 polymer ?
#
loop_
_entity_poly.entity_id
_entity_poly.type
_entity_poly.pdbx_seq_one_letter_code
_entity_poly.pdbx_strand_id
1 'polypeptide(L)'
;MGPFDFLCQRNKQYFRLAKRLLPLKEAGESLAQSIIDYRDGIKKLVLKADEIRMKTKKKPVQKTKKFDDDFIDVEISIDDILMVQYAKEDEEASEDVKTPEKNSAKPKTDSQNLSAKVKSVPFGLDLKYWGEERKDVEVPKNNADCHRFWRSADESTVAGTVHDTVYRQRQFTFVGEAPKIDRECLAKLPSGTLCKRKDMFKCPLHGPIIERDANGKPVKDEDLLKEIDRKERKRLKEAEEFSKKIVKEYESKTKRRRKHEEETSVRSRLQKKLLDPKTIQRVSADITSQQRNRLEKNFSHQFSHL
;
A
#
# COMPACT_ATOMS: atom_id res chain seq x y z
N MET A 1 23.77 -40.45 52.16
CA MET A 1 22.37 -39.98 52.02
C MET A 1 21.75 -40.70 50.86
N GLY A 2 20.71 -41.48 51.11
CA GLY A 2 20.10 -42.33 50.09
C GLY A 2 19.24 -41.53 49.11
N PRO A 3 18.94 -42.08 47.92
CA PRO A 3 18.03 -41.43 46.95
C PRO A 3 16.64 -41.13 47.52
N PHE A 4 16.22 -41.84 48.58
CA PHE A 4 14.96 -41.62 49.28
C PHE A 4 14.95 -40.31 50.12
N ASP A 5 16.10 -39.92 50.68
CA ASP A 5 16.23 -38.70 51.50
C ASP A 5 16.09 -37.45 50.63
N PHE A 6 16.68 -37.47 49.44
CA PHE A 6 16.56 -36.40 48.44
C PHE A 6 15.10 -36.20 47.99
N LEU A 7 14.37 -37.30 47.76
CA LEU A 7 12.97 -37.23 47.35
C LEU A 7 12.09 -36.64 48.46
N CYS A 8 12.35 -37.04 49.72
CA CYS A 8 11.66 -36.52 50.89
C CYS A 8 11.93 -35.02 51.10
N GLN A 9 13.19 -34.58 50.95
CA GLN A 9 13.56 -33.17 51.07
C GLN A 9 12.94 -32.32 49.95
N ARG A 10 12.90 -32.83 48.73
CA ARG A 10 12.26 -32.17 47.58
C ARG A 10 10.75 -32.06 47.76
N ASN A 11 10.08 -33.10 48.26
CA ASN A 11 8.65 -33.04 48.58
C ASN A 11 8.33 -32.04 49.70
N LYS A 12 9.17 -31.97 50.74
CA LYS A 12 9.04 -30.94 51.81
C LYS A 12 9.27 -29.52 51.27
N GLN A 13 10.07 -29.36 50.22
CA GLN A 13 10.29 -28.08 49.56
C GLN A 13 9.08 -27.68 48.70
N TYR A 14 8.51 -28.61 47.93
CA TYR A 14 7.28 -28.38 47.17
C TYR A 14 6.10 -28.03 48.08
N PHE A 15 5.96 -28.71 49.21
CA PHE A 15 4.89 -28.40 50.17
C PHE A 15 5.03 -27.00 50.78
N ARG A 16 6.27 -26.57 51.08
CA ARG A 16 6.56 -25.21 51.55
C ARG A 16 6.26 -24.15 50.49
N LEU A 17 6.56 -24.43 49.21
CA LEU A 17 6.23 -23.54 48.10
C LEU A 17 4.70 -23.45 47.90
N ALA A 18 3.99 -24.56 47.90
CA ALA A 18 2.53 -24.58 47.80
C ALA A 18 1.87 -23.78 48.93
N LYS A 19 2.36 -23.91 50.18
CA LYS A 19 1.87 -23.14 51.34
C LYS A 19 2.11 -21.63 51.20
N ARG A 20 3.19 -21.21 50.53
CA ARG A 20 3.48 -19.79 50.24
C ARG A 20 2.63 -19.23 49.09
N LEU A 21 2.19 -20.07 48.16
CA LEU A 21 1.39 -19.67 47.00
C LEU A 21 -0.11 -19.56 47.31
N LEU A 22 -0.60 -20.22 48.36
CA LEU A 22 -2.00 -20.19 48.78
C LEU A 22 -2.55 -18.77 49.03
N PRO A 23 -1.89 -17.89 49.81
CA PRO A 23 -2.36 -16.51 50.02
C PRO A 23 -2.33 -15.64 48.75
N LEU A 24 -1.41 -15.93 47.82
CA LEU A 24 -1.32 -15.22 46.55
C LEU A 24 -2.49 -15.56 45.62
N LYS A 25 -3.14 -16.72 45.82
CA LYS A 25 -4.36 -17.08 45.09
C LYS A 25 -5.51 -16.16 45.46
N GLU A 26 -5.74 -15.92 46.75
CA GLU A 26 -6.78 -15.00 47.26
C GLU A 26 -6.50 -13.54 46.84
N ALA A 27 -5.23 -13.11 46.90
CA ALA A 27 -4.83 -11.80 46.39
C ALA A 27 -5.05 -11.68 44.87
N GLY A 28 -4.81 -12.75 44.12
CA GLY A 28 -5.07 -12.80 42.67
C GLY A 28 -6.57 -12.77 42.33
N GLU A 29 -7.39 -13.47 43.12
CA GLU A 29 -8.85 -13.49 42.97
C GLU A 29 -9.47 -12.12 43.28
N SER A 30 -9.02 -11.44 44.34
CA SER A 30 -9.47 -10.08 44.67
C SER A 30 -9.03 -9.04 43.63
N LEU A 31 -7.81 -9.15 43.09
CA LEU A 31 -7.37 -8.33 41.96
C LEU A 31 -8.23 -8.57 40.71
N ALA A 32 -8.52 -9.83 40.38
CA ALA A 32 -9.37 -10.18 39.26
C ALA A 32 -10.79 -9.60 39.41
N GLN A 33 -11.36 -9.66 40.62
CA GLN A 33 -12.65 -9.05 40.91
C GLN A 33 -12.62 -7.53 40.71
N SER A 34 -11.59 -6.84 41.22
CA SER A 34 -11.44 -5.40 41.02
C SER A 34 -11.36 -5.00 39.54
N ILE A 35 -10.68 -5.79 38.72
CA ILE A 35 -10.58 -5.57 37.27
C ILE A 35 -11.95 -5.70 36.60
N ILE A 36 -12.75 -6.69 37.01
CA ILE A 36 -14.12 -6.88 36.51
C ILE A 36 -14.98 -5.67 36.89
N ASP A 37 -14.89 -5.20 38.14
CA ASP A 37 -15.65 -4.05 38.62
C ASP A 37 -15.29 -2.77 37.87
N TYR A 38 -13.99 -2.52 37.61
CA TYR A 38 -13.53 -1.40 36.78
C TYR A 38 -14.04 -1.51 35.34
N ARG A 39 -13.99 -2.71 34.74
CA ARG A 39 -14.49 -2.94 33.38
C ARG A 39 -15.98 -2.60 33.29
N ASP A 40 -16.78 -3.04 34.25
CA ASP A 40 -18.22 -2.77 34.25
C ASP A 40 -18.53 -1.29 34.58
N GLY A 41 -17.72 -0.65 35.42
CA GLY A 41 -17.76 0.80 35.62
C GLY A 41 -17.52 1.59 34.33
N ILE A 42 -16.49 1.20 33.56
CA ILE A 42 -16.18 1.82 32.26
C ILE A 42 -17.34 1.63 31.28
N LYS A 43 -17.94 0.43 31.20
CA LYS A 43 -19.12 0.19 30.34
C LYS A 43 -20.28 1.13 30.67
N LYS A 44 -20.58 1.34 31.96
CA LYS A 44 -21.64 2.26 32.39
C LYS A 44 -21.33 3.71 31.98
N LEU A 45 -20.08 4.14 32.10
CA LEU A 45 -19.65 5.48 31.67
C LEU A 45 -19.77 5.67 30.16
N VAL A 46 -19.43 4.65 29.36
CA VAL A 46 -19.58 4.68 27.91
C VAL A 46 -21.06 4.80 27.52
N LEU A 47 -21.94 3.99 28.10
CA LEU A 47 -23.39 4.09 27.87
C LEU A 47 -23.92 5.48 28.21
N LYS A 48 -23.48 6.05 29.34
CA LYS A 48 -23.85 7.41 29.74
C LYS A 48 -23.35 8.47 28.75
N ALA A 49 -22.14 8.32 28.21
CA ALA A 49 -21.61 9.21 27.18
C ALA A 49 -22.41 9.13 25.87
N ASP A 50 -22.81 7.93 25.46
CA ASP A 50 -23.67 7.72 24.30
C ASP A 50 -25.06 8.33 24.48
N GLU A 51 -25.67 8.19 25.66
CA GLU A 51 -26.93 8.87 26.00
C GLU A 51 -26.82 10.41 25.92
N ILE A 52 -25.73 10.98 26.43
CA ILE A 52 -25.46 12.43 26.34
C ILE A 52 -25.32 12.83 24.87
N ARG A 53 -24.60 12.05 24.05
CA ARG A 53 -24.44 12.28 22.61
C ARG A 53 -25.76 12.17 21.84
N MET A 54 -26.67 11.30 22.27
CA MET A 54 -28.01 11.19 21.69
C MET A 54 -28.91 12.36 22.10
N LYS A 55 -28.74 12.92 23.29
CA LYS A 55 -29.45 14.13 23.76
C LYS A 55 -28.98 15.40 23.02
N THR A 56 -27.69 15.54 22.75
CA THR A 56 -27.17 16.70 21.98
C THR A 56 -27.58 16.70 20.51
N LYS A 57 -27.90 15.54 19.93
CA LYS A 57 -28.36 15.40 18.54
C LYS A 57 -29.86 15.68 18.31
N LYS A 58 -30.66 16.02 19.33
CA LYS A 58 -32.09 16.34 19.17
C LYS A 58 -32.37 17.85 19.26
N LYS A 59 -32.21 18.55 18.13
CA LYS A 59 -33.08 19.66 17.72
C LYS A 59 -33.37 19.51 16.22
N PRO A 60 -34.56 19.05 15.81
CA PRO A 60 -34.94 19.08 14.41
C PRO A 60 -35.33 20.51 14.03
N VAL A 61 -34.63 21.08 13.05
CA VAL A 61 -35.09 22.29 12.36
C VAL A 61 -36.32 21.90 11.53
N GLN A 62 -37.48 22.40 11.92
CA GLN A 62 -38.70 22.35 11.11
C GLN A 62 -38.55 23.34 9.95
N LYS A 63 -38.46 22.88 8.70
CA LYS A 63 -38.89 23.67 7.53
C LYS A 63 -39.53 22.79 6.46
N THR A 64 -40.84 23.00 6.33
CA THR A 64 -41.71 22.99 5.14
C THR A 64 -41.74 21.76 4.22
N LYS A 65 -42.90 21.10 4.22
CA LYS A 65 -43.38 20.21 3.16
C LYS A 65 -43.38 20.95 1.81
N LYS A 66 -42.73 20.38 0.81
CA LYS A 66 -43.13 20.52 -0.59
C LYS A 66 -43.22 19.10 -1.15
N PHE A 67 -44.42 18.79 -1.63
CA PHE A 67 -44.78 17.55 -2.30
C PHE A 67 -44.28 17.59 -3.76
N ASP A 68 -44.17 16.37 -4.29
CA ASP A 68 -44.21 15.96 -5.69
C ASP A 68 -42.90 15.72 -6.46
N ASP A 69 -43.02 14.64 -7.26
CA ASP A 69 -42.27 14.20 -8.43
C ASP A 69 -41.22 13.09 -8.23
N ASP A 70 -41.77 11.86 -8.13
CA ASP A 70 -41.42 10.69 -8.95
C ASP A 70 -40.02 10.70 -9.57
N PHE A 71 -39.19 9.75 -9.11
CA PHE A 71 -37.98 9.32 -9.79
C PHE A 71 -38.33 8.85 -11.22
N ILE A 72 -38.16 9.75 -12.18
CA ILE A 72 -37.96 9.39 -13.58
C ILE A 72 -36.47 9.09 -13.71
N ASP A 73 -36.14 7.82 -13.92
CA ASP A 73 -34.82 7.40 -14.37
C ASP A 73 -34.61 7.94 -15.79
N VAL A 74 -34.08 9.16 -15.89
CA VAL A 74 -33.52 9.67 -17.14
C VAL A 74 -32.14 9.04 -17.28
N GLU A 75 -32.01 8.08 -18.18
CA GLU A 75 -30.72 7.62 -18.69
C GLU A 75 -30.03 8.82 -19.37
N ILE A 76 -29.14 9.48 -18.63
CA ILE A 76 -28.27 10.52 -19.19
C ILE A 76 -27.32 9.83 -20.16
N SER A 77 -27.57 10.02 -21.46
CA SER A 77 -26.68 9.56 -22.53
C SER A 77 -25.31 10.20 -22.36
N ILE A 78 -24.26 9.41 -22.64
CA ILE A 78 -22.85 9.84 -22.63
C ILE A 78 -22.64 11.08 -23.53
N ASP A 79 -23.49 11.29 -24.53
CA ASP A 79 -23.43 12.43 -25.45
C ASP A 79 -23.77 13.77 -24.77
N ASP A 80 -24.60 13.79 -23.72
CA ASP A 80 -24.94 15.01 -22.98
C ASP A 80 -23.80 15.49 -22.07
N ILE A 81 -22.96 14.55 -21.61
CA ILE A 81 -21.75 14.87 -20.82
C ILE A 81 -20.67 15.50 -21.72
N LEU A 82 -20.60 15.07 -22.99
CA LEU A 82 -19.66 15.60 -23.98
C LEU A 82 -20.01 17.02 -24.43
N MET A 83 -21.30 17.38 -24.55
CA MET A 83 -21.69 18.77 -24.89
C MET A 83 -21.28 19.80 -23.84
N VAL A 84 -21.20 19.41 -22.55
CA VAL A 84 -20.75 20.30 -21.46
C VAL A 84 -19.22 20.51 -21.48
N GLN A 85 -18.46 19.61 -22.11
CA GLN A 85 -17.02 19.76 -22.26
C GLN A 85 -16.67 20.69 -23.43
N TYR A 86 -17.39 20.61 -24.55
CA TYR A 86 -17.17 21.51 -25.69
C TYR A 86 -17.62 22.96 -25.43
N ALA A 87 -18.66 23.18 -24.61
CA ALA A 87 -19.10 24.53 -24.26
C ALA A 87 -18.13 25.30 -23.33
N LYS A 88 -17.09 24.64 -22.79
CA LYS A 88 -16.03 25.30 -21.99
C LYS A 88 -14.80 25.68 -22.81
N GLU A 89 -14.66 25.17 -24.03
CA GLU A 89 -13.48 25.43 -24.87
C GLU A 89 -13.66 26.65 -25.80
N ASP A 90 -14.89 27.14 -25.98
CA ASP A 90 -15.20 28.27 -26.89
C ASP A 90 -15.16 29.67 -26.22
N GLU A 91 -14.98 29.78 -24.90
CA GLU A 91 -14.89 31.06 -24.17
C GLU A 91 -13.44 31.52 -23.90
N GLU A 92 -12.42 30.72 -24.24
CA GLU A 92 -11.00 31.08 -24.04
C GLU A 92 -10.24 31.41 -25.35
N ALA A 93 -10.95 31.73 -26.44
CA ALA A 93 -10.35 31.99 -27.77
C ALA A 93 -10.86 33.26 -28.47
N SER A 94 -10.73 34.44 -27.86
CA SER A 94 -10.71 35.72 -28.60
C SER A 94 -10.04 36.83 -27.79
N GLU A 95 -9.20 37.63 -28.47
CA GLU A 95 -8.40 38.81 -28.03
C GLU A 95 -6.93 38.46 -27.71
N ASP A 96 -5.87 38.91 -28.40
CA ASP A 96 -5.68 39.96 -29.42
C ASP A 96 -4.39 39.66 -30.21
N VAL A 97 -4.44 39.68 -31.55
CA VAL A 97 -3.25 39.70 -32.43
C VAL A 97 -3.18 41.05 -33.12
N LYS A 98 -2.26 41.91 -32.69
CA LYS A 98 -1.77 43.07 -33.45
C LYS A 98 -0.26 42.98 -33.58
N THR A 99 0.19 42.68 -34.79
CA THR A 99 1.55 42.96 -35.27
C THR A 99 1.77 44.47 -35.39
N PRO A 100 3.02 44.93 -35.22
CA PRO A 100 3.51 45.93 -36.14
C PRO A 100 4.92 45.65 -36.67
N GLU A 101 5.09 46.15 -37.89
CA GLU A 101 6.23 46.06 -38.77
C GLU A 101 7.46 46.83 -38.26
N LYS A 102 8.62 46.42 -38.80
CA LYS A 102 9.92 47.10 -38.67
C LYS A 102 9.85 48.50 -39.28
N ASN A 103 10.40 49.50 -38.59
CA ASN A 103 11.10 50.61 -39.23
C ASN A 103 12.24 51.13 -38.36
N SER A 104 13.30 51.51 -39.06
CA SER A 104 14.65 51.83 -38.62
C SER A 104 14.84 53.22 -38.02
N ALA A 105 15.95 53.35 -37.28
CA ALA A 105 16.79 54.54 -37.02
C ALA A 105 16.65 55.25 -35.65
N LYS A 106 17.81 55.28 -34.99
CA LYS A 106 18.28 55.91 -33.72
C LYS A 106 18.42 57.46 -33.83
N PRO A 107 18.88 58.26 -32.81
CA PRO A 107 19.22 57.97 -31.38
C PRO A 107 18.84 59.07 -30.32
N LYS A 108 19.17 58.77 -29.05
CA LYS A 108 19.40 59.63 -27.84
C LYS A 108 18.10 60.10 -27.12
N THR A 109 17.94 60.06 -25.79
CA THR A 109 18.85 60.36 -24.67
C THR A 109 18.40 59.64 -23.37
N ASP A 110 19.38 59.28 -22.54
CA ASP A 110 19.36 59.07 -21.09
C ASP A 110 18.02 58.79 -20.38
N SER A 111 17.82 57.53 -20.03
CA SER A 111 16.98 57.14 -18.90
C SER A 111 17.63 55.94 -18.23
N GLN A 112 18.32 56.22 -17.12
CA GLN A 112 18.91 55.24 -16.22
C GLN A 112 17.79 54.38 -15.61
N ASN A 113 17.32 53.38 -16.34
CA ASN A 113 16.47 52.33 -15.82
C ASN A 113 17.31 51.06 -15.72
N LEU A 114 17.51 50.60 -14.49
CA LEU A 114 18.07 49.31 -14.12
C LEU A 114 17.18 48.21 -14.73
N SER A 115 17.32 47.96 -16.03
CA SER A 115 16.77 46.74 -16.64
C SER A 115 17.52 45.59 -15.98
N ALA A 116 16.83 44.85 -15.10
CA ALA A 116 17.35 43.63 -14.51
C ALA A 116 18.02 42.83 -15.63
N LYS A 117 19.33 42.61 -15.53
CA LYS A 117 20.14 41.96 -16.57
C LYS A 117 19.44 40.67 -16.95
N VAL A 118 18.81 40.65 -18.14
CA VAL A 118 18.04 39.49 -18.60
C VAL A 118 18.97 38.30 -18.58
N LYS A 119 18.60 37.26 -17.83
CA LYS A 119 19.42 36.06 -17.70
C LYS A 119 19.42 35.35 -19.05
N SER A 120 20.51 35.49 -19.79
CA SER A 120 20.72 34.78 -21.06
C SER A 120 21.03 33.31 -20.77
N VAL A 121 20.22 32.40 -21.30
CA VAL A 121 20.49 30.95 -21.28
C VAL A 121 21.23 30.57 -22.55
N PRO A 122 22.33 29.78 -22.49
CA PRO A 122 23.04 29.35 -23.68
C PRO A 122 22.16 28.48 -24.57
N PHE A 123 22.34 28.55 -25.89
CA PHE A 123 21.62 27.67 -26.81
C PHE A 123 21.89 26.19 -26.53
N GLY A 124 20.89 25.31 -26.73
CA GLY A 124 20.98 23.89 -26.42
C GLY A 124 19.96 23.05 -27.19
N LEU A 125 19.98 21.74 -26.98
CA LEU A 125 19.15 20.78 -27.74
C LEU A 125 17.65 21.01 -27.54
N ASP A 126 17.27 21.40 -26.33
CA ASP A 126 15.92 21.82 -25.96
C ASP A 126 15.39 22.98 -26.81
N LEU A 127 16.23 23.98 -27.05
CA LEU A 127 15.89 25.15 -27.86
C LEU A 127 15.98 24.86 -29.35
N LYS A 128 16.89 23.97 -29.77
CA LYS A 128 17.07 23.58 -31.18
C LYS A 128 15.83 22.89 -31.75
N TYR A 129 15.16 22.10 -30.93
CA TYR A 129 14.02 21.29 -31.33
C TYR A 129 12.74 21.71 -30.58
N TRP A 130 12.67 22.98 -30.20
CA TRP A 130 11.55 23.52 -29.44
C TRP A 130 10.24 23.37 -30.21
N GLY A 131 9.26 22.70 -29.61
CA GLY A 131 7.95 22.44 -30.24
C GLY A 131 7.91 21.24 -31.18
N GLU A 132 9.02 20.53 -31.40
CA GLU A 132 9.03 19.27 -32.15
C GLU A 132 8.84 18.08 -31.20
N GLU A 133 7.87 17.20 -31.49
CA GLU A 133 7.73 15.94 -30.77
C GLU A 133 8.68 14.87 -31.34
N ARG A 134 9.61 14.41 -30.53
CA ARG A 134 10.64 13.44 -30.92
C ARG A 134 10.43 12.13 -30.19
N LYS A 135 10.76 11.04 -30.88
CA LYS A 135 10.80 9.71 -30.27
C LYS A 135 12.15 9.50 -29.60
N ASP A 136 12.17 8.58 -28.64
CA ASP A 136 13.40 8.13 -28.00
C ASP A 136 14.40 7.65 -29.06
N VAL A 137 15.63 8.14 -28.98
CA VAL A 137 16.69 7.84 -29.95
C VAL A 137 17.61 6.79 -29.34
N GLU A 138 17.84 5.69 -30.05
CA GLU A 138 18.82 4.69 -29.67
C GLU A 138 20.22 5.29 -29.70
N VAL A 139 20.95 5.17 -28.59
CA VAL A 139 22.34 5.62 -28.49
C VAL A 139 23.24 4.48 -28.94
N PRO A 140 23.98 4.65 -30.06
CA PRO A 140 24.96 3.67 -30.47
C PRO A 140 26.00 3.50 -29.38
N LYS A 141 26.28 2.26 -28.99
CA LYS A 141 27.34 1.96 -28.03
C LYS A 141 28.68 2.27 -28.70
N ASN A 142 29.52 3.05 -28.02
CA ASN A 142 30.88 3.26 -28.49
C ASN A 142 31.66 1.92 -28.38
N ASN A 143 31.95 1.34 -29.53
CA ASN A 143 32.60 0.04 -29.65
C ASN A 143 34.05 0.15 -30.13
N ALA A 144 34.59 1.38 -30.23
CA ALA A 144 35.93 1.61 -30.77
C ALA A 144 37.06 1.10 -29.86
N ASP A 145 36.82 1.02 -28.55
CA ASP A 145 37.87 0.82 -27.53
C ASP A 145 37.90 -0.59 -26.90
N CYS A 146 37.06 -1.52 -27.37
CA CYS A 146 37.02 -2.88 -26.83
C CYS A 146 37.10 -3.91 -27.95
N HIS A 147 38.18 -4.69 -27.97
CA HIS A 147 38.33 -5.82 -28.89
C HIS A 147 37.20 -6.85 -28.67
N ARG A 148 36.69 -7.46 -29.76
CA ARG A 148 35.56 -8.42 -29.75
C ARG A 148 35.77 -9.63 -28.84
N PHE A 149 37.02 -9.91 -28.48
CA PHE A 149 37.39 -10.94 -27.51
C PHE A 149 36.84 -10.68 -26.10
N TRP A 150 36.71 -9.41 -25.70
CA TRP A 150 36.21 -9.02 -24.37
C TRP A 150 34.69 -8.79 -24.34
N ARG A 151 33.98 -9.14 -25.42
CA ARG A 151 32.53 -8.96 -25.54
C ARG A 151 31.85 -10.26 -25.93
N SER A 152 30.63 -10.44 -25.42
CA SER A 152 29.78 -11.54 -25.84
C SER A 152 29.34 -11.34 -27.29
N ALA A 153 29.20 -12.43 -28.05
CA ALA A 153 28.76 -12.35 -29.45
C ALA A 153 27.35 -11.77 -29.62
N ASP A 154 26.52 -11.89 -28.57
CA ASP A 154 25.11 -11.47 -28.55
C ASP A 154 24.89 -10.09 -27.89
N GLU A 155 25.97 -9.34 -27.62
CA GLU A 155 25.86 -8.04 -26.96
C GLU A 155 25.30 -6.99 -27.92
N SER A 156 24.18 -6.35 -27.55
CA SER A 156 23.52 -5.31 -28.34
C SER A 156 24.46 -4.16 -28.71
N THR A 157 24.32 -3.65 -29.94
CA THR A 157 25.04 -2.46 -30.44
C THR A 157 24.50 -1.16 -29.85
N VAL A 158 23.41 -1.22 -29.08
CA VAL A 158 22.74 -0.07 -28.47
C VAL A 158 23.10 -0.02 -26.99
N ALA A 159 23.64 1.12 -26.53
CA ALA A 159 23.96 1.31 -25.11
C ALA A 159 22.73 1.60 -24.26
N GLY A 160 21.69 2.16 -24.88
CA GLY A 160 20.42 2.52 -24.28
C GLY A 160 19.65 3.48 -25.19
N THR A 161 18.53 4.00 -24.70
CA THR A 161 17.73 5.02 -25.38
C THR A 161 17.91 6.37 -24.69
N VAL A 162 18.15 7.43 -25.47
CA VAL A 162 18.01 8.80 -24.98
C VAL A 162 16.53 9.14 -25.01
N HIS A 163 15.98 9.36 -23.82
CA HIS A 163 14.60 9.78 -23.68
C HIS A 163 14.35 11.15 -24.31
N ASP A 164 13.14 11.35 -24.82
CA ASP A 164 12.65 12.61 -25.37
C ASP A 164 12.81 13.81 -24.40
N THR A 165 12.94 13.53 -23.10
CA THR A 165 13.22 14.54 -22.07
C THR A 165 14.46 15.37 -22.36
N VAL A 166 15.48 14.86 -23.06
CA VAL A 166 16.68 15.63 -23.42
C VAL A 166 16.40 16.73 -24.44
N TYR A 167 15.35 16.59 -25.25
CA TYR A 167 14.92 17.58 -26.23
C TYR A 167 13.85 18.54 -25.70
N ARG A 168 13.26 18.25 -24.53
CA ARG A 168 12.25 19.13 -23.91
C ARG A 168 12.72 19.79 -22.61
N GLN A 169 13.69 19.20 -21.92
CA GLN A 169 14.15 19.65 -20.61
C GLN A 169 15.63 20.00 -20.60
N ARG A 170 15.96 21.11 -19.96
CA ARG A 170 17.33 21.53 -19.71
C ARG A 170 17.73 21.27 -18.27
N GLN A 171 18.85 20.58 -18.12
CA GLN A 171 19.51 20.43 -16.83
C GLN A 171 20.51 21.58 -16.66
N PHE A 172 20.45 22.24 -15.50
CA PHE A 172 21.42 23.24 -15.09
C PHE A 172 22.14 22.74 -13.84
N THR A 173 23.45 22.97 -13.78
CA THR A 173 24.16 22.88 -12.50
C THR A 173 23.67 24.02 -11.62
N PHE A 174 23.34 23.72 -10.36
CA PHE A 174 22.92 24.74 -9.41
C PHE A 174 24.09 25.70 -9.16
N VAL A 175 24.02 26.92 -9.71
CA VAL A 175 25.07 27.95 -9.59
C VAL A 175 24.85 28.84 -8.35
N GLY A 176 24.35 28.26 -7.25
CA GLY A 176 24.09 28.97 -6.00
C GLY A 176 24.99 28.50 -4.86
N GLU A 177 25.00 29.25 -3.76
CA GLU A 177 25.59 28.76 -2.51
C GLU A 177 24.78 27.55 -2.01
N ALA A 178 25.50 26.49 -1.60
CA ALA A 178 24.86 25.32 -1.03
C ALA A 178 24.10 25.73 0.25
N PRO A 179 22.81 25.34 0.39
CA PRO A 179 22.05 25.65 1.60
C PRO A 179 22.78 25.08 2.83
N LYS A 180 23.06 25.96 3.80
CA LYS A 180 23.69 25.58 5.07
C LYS A 180 22.72 24.79 5.92
N ILE A 181 23.16 23.63 6.41
CA ILE A 181 22.35 22.76 7.25
C ILE A 181 22.73 22.98 8.71
N ASP A 182 21.96 23.85 9.36
CA ASP A 182 22.24 24.24 10.75
C ASP A 182 21.52 23.33 11.77
N ARG A 183 20.53 22.55 11.32
CA ARG A 183 19.61 21.83 12.20
C ARG A 183 19.88 20.33 12.23
N GLU A 184 19.94 19.78 13.44
CA GLU A 184 19.99 18.34 13.69
C GLU A 184 18.58 17.80 13.97
N CYS A 185 18.34 16.54 13.62
CA CYS A 185 17.05 15.90 13.85
C CYS A 185 16.67 15.82 15.33
N LEU A 186 17.65 15.54 16.21
CA LEU A 186 17.53 15.43 17.67
C LEU A 186 16.37 14.56 18.19
N ALA A 187 15.77 13.72 17.35
CA ALA A 187 14.75 12.78 17.77
C ALA A 187 15.36 11.68 18.65
N LYS A 188 14.61 11.19 19.64
CA LYS A 188 15.04 10.10 20.52
C LYS A 188 15.11 8.78 19.75
N LEU A 189 16.28 8.14 19.76
CA LEU A 189 16.46 6.80 19.24
C LEU A 189 15.99 5.74 20.25
N PRO A 190 15.71 4.51 19.80
CA PRO A 190 15.46 3.36 20.68
C PRO A 190 16.60 3.08 21.66
N SER A 191 17.83 3.48 21.32
CA SER A 191 19.03 3.38 22.17
C SER A 191 19.06 4.41 23.32
N GLY A 192 18.14 5.37 23.35
CA GLY A 192 18.13 6.47 24.32
C GLY A 192 18.98 7.69 23.94
N THR A 193 19.80 7.59 22.88
CA THR A 193 20.57 8.71 22.33
C THR A 193 19.73 9.59 21.39
N LEU A 194 20.20 10.80 21.07
CA LEU A 194 19.54 11.71 20.11
C LEU A 194 20.10 11.55 18.69
N CYS A 195 19.26 11.80 17.70
CA CYS A 195 19.63 11.70 16.29
C CYS A 195 20.50 12.89 15.85
N LYS A 196 21.77 12.62 15.54
CA LYS A 196 22.76 13.63 15.09
C LYS A 196 22.71 13.95 13.58
N ARG A 197 21.74 13.40 12.84
CA ARG A 197 21.66 13.64 11.39
C ARG A 197 21.24 15.08 11.11
N LYS A 198 21.93 15.67 10.14
CA LYS A 198 21.72 17.03 9.60
C LYS A 198 21.20 16.91 8.18
N ASP A 199 19.91 16.60 8.05
CA ASP A 199 19.25 16.60 6.74
C ASP A 199 18.53 17.95 6.53
N MET A 200 18.25 18.34 5.27
CA MET A 200 17.71 19.66 4.96
C MET A 200 16.27 19.87 5.46
N PHE A 201 15.39 18.90 5.19
CA PHE A 201 13.94 19.02 5.46
C PHE A 201 13.38 17.81 6.21
N LYS A 202 13.82 16.61 5.84
CA LYS A 202 13.29 15.36 6.38
C LYS A 202 14.43 14.41 6.72
N CYS A 203 14.34 13.87 7.92
CA CYS A 203 15.17 12.81 8.41
C CYS A 203 14.60 11.45 7.97
N PRO A 204 15.36 10.59 7.27
CA PRO A 204 14.83 9.32 6.73
C PRO A 204 14.24 8.35 7.76
N LEU A 205 14.60 8.47 9.04
CA LEU A 205 14.07 7.60 10.11
C LEU A 205 12.93 8.24 10.91
N HIS A 206 12.93 9.57 11.07
CA HIS A 206 12.05 10.27 12.01
C HIS A 206 11.06 11.25 11.34
N GLY A 207 11.18 11.45 10.02
CA GLY A 207 10.33 12.36 9.26
C GLY A 207 10.84 13.81 9.30
N PRO A 208 9.96 14.82 9.21
CA PRO A 208 10.35 16.24 9.16
C PRO A 208 11.26 16.63 10.33
N ILE A 209 12.31 17.40 10.02
CA ILE A 209 13.21 17.94 11.04
C ILE A 209 12.55 19.17 11.65
N ILE A 210 12.30 19.09 12.94
CA ILE A 210 11.68 20.13 13.77
C ILE A 210 12.65 20.55 14.86
N GLU A 211 12.46 21.74 15.40
CA GLU A 211 13.26 22.26 16.50
C GLU A 211 12.95 21.46 17.77
N ARG A 212 13.99 20.86 18.36
CA ARG A 212 13.89 20.05 19.58
C ARG A 212 14.90 20.53 20.61
N ASP A 213 14.55 20.38 21.88
CA ASP A 213 15.43 20.65 23.01
C ASP A 213 16.56 19.61 23.12
N ALA A 214 17.51 19.87 24.04
CA ALA A 214 18.57 18.93 24.44
C ALA A 214 18.06 17.56 24.91
N ASN A 215 16.77 17.44 25.22
CA ASN A 215 16.11 16.20 25.61
C ASN A 215 15.36 15.53 24.44
N GLY A 216 15.43 16.07 23.22
CA GLY A 216 14.76 15.54 22.02
C GLY A 216 13.24 15.74 21.98
N LYS A 217 12.70 16.63 22.81
CA LYS A 217 11.28 17.02 22.78
C LYS A 217 11.07 18.21 21.83
N PRO A 218 10.02 18.21 21.00
CA PRO A 218 9.66 19.39 20.19
C PRO A 218 9.46 20.61 21.07
N VAL A 219 10.00 21.76 20.65
CA VAL A 219 9.82 23.05 21.35
C VAL A 219 8.42 23.62 21.12
N LYS A 220 7.87 23.41 19.92
CA LYS A 220 6.54 23.90 19.53
C LYS A 220 5.45 22.89 19.87
N ASP A 221 4.39 23.36 20.52
CA ASP A 221 3.24 22.53 20.91
C ASP A 221 2.51 21.92 19.69
N GLU A 222 2.42 22.64 18.58
CA GLU A 222 1.84 22.09 17.36
C GLU A 222 2.61 20.87 16.84
N ASP A 223 3.94 20.92 16.92
CA ASP A 223 4.80 19.84 16.43
C ASP A 223 4.75 18.64 17.40
N LEU A 224 4.58 18.91 18.70
CA LEU A 224 4.30 17.87 19.68
C LEU A 224 2.99 17.14 19.37
N LEU A 225 1.91 17.87 19.11
CA LEU A 225 0.61 17.29 18.75
C LEU A 225 0.68 16.47 17.46
N LYS A 226 1.35 16.99 16.43
CA LYS A 226 1.57 16.28 15.14
C LYS A 226 2.37 14.99 15.35
N GLU A 227 3.37 15.01 16.24
CA GLU A 227 4.16 13.82 16.53
C GLU A 227 3.38 12.76 17.33
N ILE A 228 2.51 13.20 18.24
CA ILE A 228 1.57 12.32 18.97
C ILE A 228 0.59 11.68 18.00
N ASP A 229 -0.10 12.47 17.16
CA ASP A 229 -1.03 11.94 16.14
C ASP A 229 -0.34 10.95 15.20
N ARG A 230 0.88 11.27 14.74
CA ARG A 230 1.66 10.34 13.91
C ARG A 230 1.95 9.01 14.64
N LYS A 231 2.32 9.06 15.92
CA LYS A 231 2.59 7.87 16.74
C LYS A 231 1.32 7.05 16.97
N GLU A 232 0.18 7.70 17.24
CA GLU A 232 -1.10 7.04 17.40
C GLU A 232 -1.58 6.38 16.10
N ARG A 233 -1.50 7.09 14.97
CA ARG A 233 -1.80 6.50 13.65
C ARG A 233 -0.93 5.30 13.34
N LYS A 234 0.36 5.35 13.68
CA LYS A 234 1.27 4.20 13.49
C LYS A 234 0.85 3.01 14.35
N ARG A 235 0.54 3.24 15.63
CA ARG A 235 0.02 2.20 16.54
C ARG A 235 -1.28 1.59 16.04
N LEU A 236 -2.21 2.41 15.54
CA LEU A 236 -3.48 1.95 14.99
C LEU A 236 -3.26 1.07 13.75
N LYS A 237 -2.37 1.47 12.84
CA LYS A 237 -2.01 0.65 11.67
C LYS A 237 -1.37 -0.67 12.06
N GLU A 238 -0.42 -0.66 12.99
CA GLU A 238 0.23 -1.88 13.50
C GLU A 238 -0.80 -2.82 14.16
N ALA A 239 -1.75 -2.28 14.93
CA ALA A 239 -2.85 -3.05 15.52
C ALA A 239 -3.79 -3.64 14.46
N GLU A 240 -4.12 -2.87 13.42
CA GLU A 240 -4.93 -3.33 12.30
C GLU A 240 -4.25 -4.45 11.52
N GLU A 241 -2.97 -4.30 11.18
CA GLU A 241 -2.17 -5.33 10.52
C GLU A 241 -2.07 -6.60 11.36
N PHE A 242 -1.85 -6.45 12.67
CA PHE A 242 -1.85 -7.58 13.59
C PHE A 242 -3.21 -8.28 13.59
N SER A 243 -4.32 -7.54 13.66
CA SER A 243 -5.67 -8.11 13.63
C SER A 243 -5.94 -8.88 12.32
N LYS A 244 -5.54 -8.32 11.17
CA LYS A 244 -5.65 -8.97 9.86
C LYS A 244 -4.86 -10.28 9.82
N LYS A 245 -3.66 -10.29 10.40
CA LYS A 245 -2.82 -11.49 10.48
C LYS A 245 -3.49 -12.59 11.30
N ILE A 246 -4.07 -12.24 12.44
CA ILE A 246 -4.82 -13.17 13.29
C ILE A 246 -6.03 -13.75 12.54
N VAL A 247 -6.86 -12.90 11.92
CA VAL A 247 -8.03 -13.36 11.14
C VAL A 247 -7.62 -14.32 10.02
N LYS A 248 -6.58 -13.97 9.25
CA LYS A 248 -6.04 -14.82 8.18
C LYS A 248 -5.54 -16.16 8.70
N GLU A 249 -4.90 -16.18 9.86
CA GLU A 249 -4.46 -17.42 10.49
C GLU A 249 -5.66 -18.30 10.89
N TYR A 250 -6.68 -17.72 11.53
CA TYR A 250 -7.91 -18.43 11.88
C TYR A 250 -8.63 -18.99 10.63
N GLU A 251 -8.81 -18.19 9.59
CA GLU A 251 -9.40 -18.62 8.32
C GLU A 251 -8.61 -19.75 7.64
N SER A 252 -7.28 -19.69 7.69
CA SER A 252 -6.45 -20.75 7.13
C SER A 252 -6.61 -22.06 7.91
N LYS A 253 -6.70 -21.99 9.24
CA LYS A 253 -6.94 -23.16 10.10
C LYS A 253 -8.33 -23.73 9.88
N THR A 254 -9.37 -22.91 9.75
CA THR A 254 -10.73 -23.38 9.47
C THR A 254 -10.84 -24.00 8.08
N LYS A 255 -10.23 -23.41 7.05
CA LYS A 255 -10.17 -24.00 5.69
C LYS A 255 -9.45 -25.35 5.69
N ARG A 256 -8.30 -25.47 6.39
CA ARG A 256 -7.58 -26.74 6.53
C ARG A 256 -8.42 -27.80 7.23
N ARG A 257 -9.14 -27.44 8.31
CA ARG A 257 -10.06 -28.35 9.02
C ARG A 257 -11.19 -28.81 8.11
N ARG A 258 -11.84 -27.91 7.37
CA ARG A 258 -12.91 -28.25 6.41
C ARG A 258 -12.41 -29.18 5.31
N LYS A 259 -11.25 -28.90 4.73
CA LYS A 259 -10.64 -29.77 3.70
C LYS A 259 -10.34 -31.17 4.22
N HIS A 260 -9.79 -31.28 5.44
CA HIS A 260 -9.54 -32.57 6.07
C HIS A 260 -10.85 -33.33 6.34
N GLU A 261 -11.89 -32.65 6.81
CA GLU A 261 -13.21 -33.25 7.02
C GLU A 261 -13.82 -33.76 5.70
N GLU A 262 -13.71 -32.99 4.62
CA GLU A 262 -14.16 -33.37 3.28
C GLU A 262 -13.34 -34.55 2.70
N GLU A 263 -12.02 -34.60 2.93
CA GLU A 263 -11.16 -35.70 2.47
C GLU A 263 -11.31 -36.99 3.29
N THR A 264 -11.65 -36.88 4.58
CA THR A 264 -11.92 -38.04 5.45
C THR A 264 -13.30 -38.63 5.26
N SER A 265 -14.23 -37.88 4.67
CA SER A 265 -15.57 -38.37 4.35
C SER A 265 -15.50 -39.57 3.41
N VAL A 266 -16.17 -40.66 3.82
CA VAL A 266 -16.26 -41.90 3.04
C VAL A 266 -16.78 -41.63 1.63
N ARG A 267 -17.75 -40.72 1.50
CA ARG A 267 -18.35 -40.32 0.21
C ARG A 267 -17.32 -39.71 -0.74
N SER A 268 -16.50 -38.78 -0.25
CA SER A 268 -15.44 -38.12 -1.04
C SER A 268 -14.34 -39.10 -1.46
N ARG A 269 -13.93 -39.99 -0.55
CA ARG A 269 -12.96 -41.05 -0.83
C ARG A 269 -13.46 -42.02 -1.92
N LEU A 270 -14.71 -42.44 -1.83
CA LEU A 270 -15.33 -43.30 -2.84
C LEU A 270 -15.53 -42.57 -4.15
N GLN A 271 -15.96 -41.32 -4.12
CA GLN A 271 -16.13 -40.48 -5.31
C GLN A 271 -14.82 -40.36 -6.10
N LYS A 272 -13.69 -40.10 -5.44
CA LYS A 272 -12.38 -40.08 -6.11
C LYS A 272 -12.08 -41.43 -6.77
N LYS A 273 -12.17 -42.54 -6.02
CA LYS A 273 -11.82 -43.86 -6.57
C LYS A 273 -12.75 -44.35 -7.69
N LEU A 274 -14.05 -44.10 -7.56
CA LEU A 274 -15.08 -44.63 -8.45
C LEU A 274 -15.35 -43.72 -9.65
N LEU A 275 -15.22 -42.39 -9.48
CA LEU A 275 -15.48 -41.42 -10.54
C LEU A 275 -14.21 -40.81 -11.15
N ASP A 276 -13.04 -41.38 -10.87
CA ASP A 276 -11.83 -40.98 -11.55
C ASP A 276 -11.98 -41.25 -13.06
N PRO A 277 -11.78 -40.25 -13.94
CA PRO A 277 -12.06 -40.41 -15.37
C PRO A 277 -11.24 -41.53 -16.01
N LYS A 278 -10.01 -41.75 -15.51
CA LYS A 278 -9.13 -42.85 -15.94
C LYS A 278 -9.64 -44.22 -15.48
N THR A 279 -10.25 -44.33 -14.30
CA THR A 279 -10.80 -45.61 -13.83
C THR A 279 -12.09 -45.94 -14.58
N ILE A 280 -12.97 -44.94 -14.79
CA ILE A 280 -14.16 -45.07 -15.64
C ILE A 280 -13.77 -45.51 -17.06
N GLN A 281 -12.74 -44.89 -17.65
CA GLN A 281 -12.29 -45.23 -19.00
C GLN A 281 -11.78 -46.67 -19.11
N ARG A 282 -11.07 -47.18 -18.09
CA ARG A 282 -10.61 -48.58 -18.07
C ARG A 282 -11.78 -49.55 -17.94
N VAL A 283 -12.67 -49.31 -16.97
CA VAL A 283 -13.82 -50.19 -16.71
C VAL A 283 -14.76 -50.22 -17.92
N SER A 284 -15.02 -49.07 -18.55
CA SER A 284 -15.83 -49.02 -19.77
C SER A 284 -15.16 -49.77 -20.92
N ALA A 285 -13.84 -49.60 -21.13
CA ALA A 285 -13.11 -50.34 -22.15
C ALA A 285 -13.17 -51.87 -21.93
N ASP A 286 -13.05 -52.32 -20.67
CA ASP A 286 -13.17 -53.74 -20.31
C ASP A 286 -14.59 -54.28 -20.53
N ILE A 287 -15.63 -53.49 -20.20
CA ILE A 287 -17.02 -53.88 -20.47
C ILE A 287 -17.26 -53.99 -21.98
N THR A 288 -16.79 -53.02 -22.75
CA THR A 288 -16.93 -53.03 -24.22
C THR A 288 -16.15 -54.18 -24.85
N SER A 289 -14.95 -54.51 -24.36
CA SER A 289 -14.18 -55.65 -24.87
C SER A 289 -14.87 -56.98 -24.56
N GLN A 290 -15.42 -57.16 -23.35
CA GLN A 290 -16.20 -58.34 -23.00
C GLN A 290 -17.47 -58.48 -23.85
N GLN A 291 -18.17 -57.37 -24.12
CA GLN A 291 -19.33 -57.38 -25.01
C GLN A 291 -18.95 -57.81 -26.43
N ARG A 292 -17.87 -57.24 -26.99
CA ARG A 292 -17.35 -57.65 -28.30
C ARG A 292 -16.99 -59.14 -28.34
N ASN A 293 -16.28 -59.63 -27.34
CA ASN A 293 -15.90 -61.05 -27.26
C ASN A 293 -17.13 -61.97 -27.17
N ARG A 294 -18.19 -61.55 -26.46
CA ARG A 294 -19.45 -62.32 -26.39
C ARG A 294 -20.19 -62.30 -27.72
N LEU A 295 -20.22 -61.14 -28.40
CA LEU A 295 -20.81 -61.01 -29.72
C LEU A 295 -20.06 -61.89 -30.73
N GLU A 296 -18.74 -61.86 -30.72
CA GLU A 296 -17.91 -62.71 -31.57
C GLU A 296 -18.12 -64.20 -31.24
N LYS A 297 -18.13 -64.60 -29.97
CA LYS A 297 -18.32 -66.00 -29.59
C LYS A 297 -19.71 -66.54 -29.96
N ASN A 298 -20.76 -65.73 -29.79
CA ASN A 298 -22.14 -66.20 -29.95
C ASN A 298 -22.69 -65.93 -31.35
N PHE A 299 -22.18 -64.91 -32.05
CA PHE A 299 -22.75 -64.39 -33.29
C PHE A 299 -21.73 -64.19 -34.42
N SER A 300 -20.48 -64.68 -34.29
CA SER A 300 -19.49 -64.62 -35.39
C SER A 300 -19.95 -65.24 -36.70
N HIS A 301 -20.89 -66.19 -36.65
CA HIS A 301 -21.45 -66.86 -37.83
C HIS A 301 -22.70 -66.17 -38.39
N GLN A 302 -23.22 -65.13 -37.75
CA GLN A 302 -24.36 -64.34 -38.24
C GLN A 302 -23.88 -62.98 -38.75
N PHE A 303 -23.84 -62.82 -40.08
CA PHE A 303 -23.45 -61.58 -40.76
C PHE A 303 -24.33 -60.35 -40.45
N SER A 304 -25.37 -60.48 -39.62
CA SER A 304 -26.28 -59.39 -39.23
C SER A 304 -25.75 -58.48 -38.11
N HIS A 305 -24.64 -58.84 -37.46
CA HIS A 305 -24.08 -58.11 -36.30
C HIS A 305 -22.66 -57.55 -36.54
N LEU A 306 -22.21 -57.52 -37.80
CA LEU A 306 -20.97 -56.87 -38.25
C LEU A 306 -21.19 -55.37 -38.54
#